data_AF-A0A1R2CZQ1-F1
#
_entry.id   AF-A0A1R2CZQ1-F1
#
_cell.length_a   1.000
_cell.length_b   1.000
_cell.length_c   1.000
_cell.angle_alpha   90.00
_cell.angle_beta   90.00
_cell.angle_gamma   90.00
#
_symmetry.space_group_name_H-M   'P 1'
#
loop_
_entity.id
_entity.type
_entity.pdbx_description
1 polymer ?
#
loop_
_entity_poly.entity_id
_entity_poly.type
_entity_poly.pdbx_seq_one_letter_code
_entity_poly.pdbx_strand_id
1 'polypeptide(L)'
;MDLIESLNDSLGSEYHEASANKLTEIEEESLRFIYYLETNRTLDDDTESLSQLAIPITTDLKIKSRKGIIYKKYLGSLKNFQFISKRQNQFIETNKVKCPKKEYIRTKLIRGHKRAQRQCFQKLKPDKTIHRIDENNKHQIKSWEDFKNNVIAFADIVKEMSKTENGPLTDGKTKRILDAINKNAPKTCNDEFVKDYFKSTYMRESFRLYINVIFAKQKPKELCERFGFNCCNRKNHFARCKEVWAMLYEQLRNEFIDIHVDEI
;
A
#
# COMPACT_ATOMS: atom_id res chain seq x y z
N MET A 1 55.33 45.66 -0.64
CA MET A 1 56.20 44.47 -0.67
C MET A 1 56.03 43.69 0.60
N ASP A 2 55.20 42.67 0.72
CA ASP A 2 53.97 42.21 0.04
C ASP A 2 53.66 40.87 0.72
N LEU A 3 52.39 40.49 0.73
CA LEU A 3 51.86 39.17 1.11
C LEU A 3 51.71 38.85 2.61
N ILE A 4 50.91 39.66 3.30
CA ILE A 4 50.06 39.19 4.42
C ILE A 4 48.62 39.49 4.03
N GLU A 5 48.05 38.69 3.15
CA GLU A 5 46.62 38.62 2.84
C GLU A 5 46.41 37.40 1.95
N SER A 6 45.47 36.52 2.32
CA SER A 6 45.08 35.25 1.69
C SER A 6 45.49 34.02 2.49
N LEU A 7 44.56 33.57 3.34
CA LEU A 7 44.21 32.16 3.64
C LEU A 7 43.24 32.06 4.85
N ASN A 8 42.39 33.07 5.03
CA ASN A 8 41.12 32.93 5.76
C ASN A 8 40.03 33.07 4.70
N ASP A 9 39.54 31.93 4.18
CA ASP A 9 38.20 31.74 3.60
C ASP A 9 38.18 30.47 2.73
N SER A 10 38.12 29.29 3.35
CA SER A 10 37.47 28.12 2.74
C SER A 10 37.32 26.97 3.75
N LEU A 11 36.57 27.21 4.82
CA LEU A 11 35.94 26.13 5.59
C LEU A 11 34.45 26.48 5.73
N GLY A 12 33.83 26.64 4.56
CA GLY A 12 32.39 26.56 4.39
C GLY A 12 31.96 25.13 4.72
N SER A 13 31.69 24.92 6.00
CA SER A 13 31.04 23.75 6.55
C SER A 13 29.62 23.64 5.97
N GLU A 14 29.50 23.10 4.76
CA GLU A 14 28.24 22.56 4.25
C GLU A 14 27.94 21.24 4.99
N TYR A 15 27.51 21.36 6.25
CA TYR A 15 26.60 20.36 6.79
C TYR A 15 25.29 20.53 6.03
N HIS A 16 25.16 19.81 4.92
CA HIS A 16 23.86 19.38 4.47
C HIS A 16 23.28 18.52 5.60
N GLU A 17 22.47 19.13 6.46
CA GLU A 17 21.51 18.43 7.28
C GLU A 17 20.70 17.58 6.31
N ALA A 18 21.05 16.29 6.23
CA ALA A 18 20.22 15.30 5.57
C ALA A 18 18.91 15.34 6.34
N SER A 19 17.93 16.05 5.79
CA SER A 19 16.59 16.17 6.35
C SER A 19 16.10 14.74 6.55
N ALA A 20 16.20 14.26 7.79
CA ALA A 20 15.73 12.95 8.16
C ALA A 20 14.27 12.94 7.75
N ASN A 21 13.95 12.13 6.75
CA ASN A 21 12.60 12.09 6.19
C ASN A 21 11.68 11.64 7.31
N LYS A 22 11.00 12.61 7.93
CA LYS A 22 10.09 12.35 9.04
C LYS A 22 9.04 11.36 8.53
N LEU A 23 8.95 10.23 9.23
CA LEU A 23 7.97 9.19 8.96
C LEU A 23 6.56 9.79 8.98
N THR A 24 5.65 9.21 8.20
CA THR A 24 4.24 9.58 8.28
C THR A 24 3.63 8.98 9.55
N GLU A 25 2.57 9.60 10.09
CA GLU A 25 1.89 9.08 11.28
C GLU A 25 1.43 7.62 11.11
N ILE A 26 1.08 7.19 9.88
CA ILE A 26 0.71 5.79 9.61
C ILE A 26 1.94 4.88 9.63
N GLU A 27 3.07 5.34 9.10
CA GLU A 27 4.34 4.60 9.17
C GLU A 27 4.85 4.51 10.61
N GLU A 28 4.74 5.59 11.40
CA GLU A 28 5.07 5.59 12.83
C GLU A 28 4.17 4.60 13.60
N GLU A 29 2.86 4.63 13.38
CA GLU A 29 1.93 3.66 14.00
C GLU A 29 2.14 2.23 13.50
N SER A 30 2.55 2.05 12.24
CA SER A 30 2.96 0.75 11.71
C SER A 30 4.19 0.21 12.45
N LEU A 31 5.24 1.03 12.62
CA LEU A 31 6.44 0.63 13.36
C LEU A 31 6.13 0.31 14.82
N ARG A 32 5.28 1.11 15.47
CA ARG A 32 4.77 0.82 16.82
C ARG A 32 4.06 -0.53 16.88
N PHE A 33 3.24 -0.84 15.87
CA PHE A 33 2.54 -2.12 15.76
C PHE A 33 3.50 -3.30 15.55
N ILE A 34 4.50 -3.17 14.66
CA ILE A 34 5.53 -4.20 14.44
C ILE A 34 6.30 -4.46 15.74
N TYR A 35 6.77 -3.40 16.41
CA TYR A 35 7.47 -3.51 17.69
C TYR A 35 6.62 -4.25 18.73
N TYR A 36 5.33 -3.92 18.83
CA TYR A 36 4.40 -4.60 19.72
C TYR A 36 4.27 -6.09 19.37
N LEU A 37 4.14 -6.45 18.09
CA LEU A 37 4.05 -7.86 17.68
C LEU A 37 5.32 -8.66 17.99
N GLU A 38 6.50 -8.03 17.91
CA GLU A 38 7.78 -8.70 18.16
C GLU A 38 8.10 -8.83 19.64
N THR A 39 7.74 -7.82 20.45
CA THR A 39 8.16 -7.73 21.85
C THR A 39 7.06 -7.99 22.87
N ASN A 40 5.79 -7.97 22.44
CA ASN A 40 4.61 -7.86 23.30
C ASN A 40 4.65 -6.65 24.27
N ARG A 41 5.37 -5.57 23.92
CA ARG A 41 5.45 -4.32 24.71
C ARG A 41 4.91 -3.15 23.90
N THR A 42 4.29 -2.19 24.57
CA THR A 42 3.98 -0.88 23.98
C THR A 42 5.23 -0.01 24.01
N LEU A 43 5.47 0.75 22.94
CA LEU A 43 6.38 1.89 23.02
C LEU A 43 5.68 2.95 23.86
N ASP A 44 6.09 3.07 25.12
CA ASP A 44 5.64 4.16 25.98
C ASP A 44 6.25 5.46 25.46
N ASP A 45 5.52 6.58 25.53
CA ASP A 45 5.87 7.87 24.92
C ASP A 45 7.21 8.47 25.44
N ASP A 46 7.83 7.87 26.46
CA ASP A 46 9.10 8.28 27.08
C ASP A 46 10.35 7.54 26.56
N THR A 47 10.22 6.63 25.59
CA THR A 47 11.38 5.95 24.97
C THR A 47 11.88 6.67 23.72
N GLU A 48 13.21 6.68 23.53
CA GLU A 48 13.97 7.40 22.49
C GLU A 48 13.27 7.46 21.11
N SER A 49 13.45 8.60 20.42
CA SER A 49 12.88 8.91 19.11
C SER A 49 12.86 7.70 18.17
N LEU A 50 11.67 7.36 17.63
CA LEU A 50 11.48 6.31 16.62
C LEU A 50 12.42 6.45 15.41
N SER A 51 12.95 7.66 15.15
CA SER A 51 13.94 7.91 14.10
C SER A 51 15.33 7.34 14.40
N GLN A 52 15.63 7.01 15.66
CA GLN A 52 16.91 6.45 16.13
C GLN A 52 16.86 4.93 16.31
N LEU A 53 15.65 4.36 16.40
CA LEU A 53 15.42 2.92 16.23
C LEU A 53 15.59 2.58 14.74
N ALA A 54 16.82 2.61 14.26
CA ALA A 54 17.21 1.98 13.01
C ALA A 54 17.00 0.47 13.18
N ILE A 55 15.75 0.01 13.02
CA ILE A 55 15.52 -1.38 12.64
C ILE A 55 16.21 -1.49 11.29
N PRO A 56 17.31 -2.25 11.17
CA PRO A 56 17.97 -2.38 9.89
C PRO A 56 16.90 -2.90 8.93
N ILE A 57 16.69 -2.17 7.84
CA ILE A 57 15.99 -2.69 6.65
C ILE A 57 16.87 -3.83 6.17
N THR A 58 16.74 -4.96 6.84
CA THR A 58 17.46 -6.18 6.56
C THR A 58 16.74 -6.74 5.36
N THR A 59 17.40 -6.63 4.21
CA THR A 59 17.01 -7.23 2.94
C THR A 59 16.93 -8.76 2.98
N ASP A 60 17.10 -9.40 4.14
CA ASP A 60 16.98 -10.84 4.31
C ASP A 60 16.62 -11.20 5.77
N LEU A 61 15.40 -10.90 6.20
CA LEU A 61 14.81 -11.62 7.34
C LEU A 61 14.05 -12.83 6.80
N LYS A 62 14.75 -13.97 6.72
CA LYS A 62 14.13 -15.29 6.64
C LYS A 62 13.33 -15.50 7.93
N ILE A 63 12.08 -15.08 7.93
CA ILE A 63 11.07 -15.52 8.90
C ILE A 63 11.04 -17.04 8.79
N LYS A 64 11.55 -17.73 9.81
CA LYS A 64 11.49 -19.20 9.86
C LYS A 64 10.02 -19.60 9.79
N SER A 65 9.59 -20.14 8.64
CA SER A 65 8.24 -20.64 8.50
C SER A 65 8.06 -21.77 9.52
N ARG A 66 7.20 -21.53 10.52
CA ARG A 66 6.73 -22.60 11.39
C ARG A 66 5.92 -23.52 10.48
N LYS A 67 6.45 -24.71 10.21
CA LYS A 67 5.75 -25.78 9.49
C LYS A 67 4.34 -25.96 10.07
N GLY A 68 3.32 -25.78 9.23
CA GLY A 68 1.92 -26.10 9.56
C GLY A 68 0.96 -24.92 9.75
N ILE A 69 1.28 -23.68 9.33
CA ILE A 69 0.33 -22.57 9.43
C ILE A 69 -0.74 -22.71 8.34
N ILE A 70 -1.94 -23.11 8.76
CA ILE A 70 -3.17 -22.97 8.00
C ILE A 70 -3.28 -21.52 7.48
N TYR A 71 -3.21 -21.32 6.17
CA TYR A 71 -3.21 -20.05 5.40
C TYR A 71 -4.42 -19.08 5.62
N LYS A 72 -5.08 -19.11 6.79
CA LYS A 72 -6.44 -18.58 6.98
C LYS A 72 -6.57 -17.10 7.38
N LYS A 73 -5.51 -16.31 7.63
CA LYS A 73 -5.71 -15.00 8.31
C LYS A 73 -5.07 -13.72 7.73
N TYR A 74 -4.58 -13.69 6.51
CA TYR A 74 -4.17 -12.39 5.92
C TYR A 74 -5.36 -11.48 5.65
N LEU A 75 -5.13 -10.15 5.71
CA LEU A 75 -6.19 -9.14 5.68
C LEU A 75 -7.24 -9.35 6.78
N GLY A 76 -6.80 -9.83 7.94
CA GLY A 76 -7.64 -9.97 9.14
C GLY A 76 -8.19 -8.63 9.62
N SER A 77 -7.44 -7.53 9.40
CA SER A 77 -7.86 -6.16 9.73
C SER A 77 -9.15 -5.74 9.02
N LEU A 78 -9.53 -6.35 7.89
CA LEU A 78 -10.77 -6.04 7.17
C LEU A 78 -12.04 -6.19 8.02
N LYS A 79 -11.98 -6.99 9.08
CA LYS A 79 -13.08 -7.13 10.05
C LYS A 79 -13.38 -5.84 10.81
N ASN A 80 -12.40 -4.94 10.92
CA ASN A 80 -12.53 -3.64 11.57
C ASN A 80 -13.16 -2.57 10.65
N PHE A 81 -13.49 -2.91 9.40
CA PHE A 81 -14.03 -1.98 8.42
C PHE A 81 -15.44 -2.36 8.01
N GLN A 82 -16.16 -1.37 7.49
CA GLN A 82 -17.57 -1.46 7.12
C GLN A 82 -17.78 -0.80 5.76
N PHE A 83 -18.42 -1.46 4.80
CA PHE A 83 -18.68 -0.84 3.48
C PHE A 83 -19.54 0.42 3.61
N ILE A 84 -19.25 1.43 2.79
CA ILE A 84 -20.13 2.59 2.62
C ILE A 84 -21.32 2.15 1.76
N SER A 85 -22.46 1.80 2.38
CA SER A 85 -23.67 1.47 1.63
C SER A 85 -24.29 2.74 1.04
N LYS A 86 -24.22 2.91 -0.28
CA LYS A 86 -24.86 4.06 -0.97
C LYS A 86 -26.39 3.96 -1.07
N ARG A 87 -26.99 2.82 -0.74
CA ARG A 87 -28.46 2.64 -0.81
C ARG A 87 -29.09 3.00 0.54
N GLN A 88 -29.33 4.29 0.74
CA GLN A 88 -30.42 4.75 1.60
C GLN A 88 -31.73 4.54 0.85
N ASN A 89 -32.28 3.33 0.89
CA ASN A 89 -33.72 3.16 0.67
C ASN A 89 -34.19 2.08 1.63
N GLN A 90 -34.89 2.57 2.65
CA GLN A 90 -35.95 1.95 3.45
C GLN A 90 -36.21 0.48 3.12
N PHE A 91 -35.84 -0.41 4.03
CA PHE A 91 -36.76 -1.22 4.85
C PHE A 91 -35.91 -2.02 5.85
N ILE A 92 -36.41 -2.07 7.09
CA ILE A 92 -35.73 -2.57 8.27
C ILE A 92 -35.75 -4.10 8.21
N GLU A 93 -34.74 -4.69 7.59
CA GLU A 93 -34.22 -5.98 8.06
C GLU A 93 -32.86 -5.69 8.66
N THR A 94 -32.54 -6.33 9.79
CA THR A 94 -31.29 -6.19 10.55
C THR A 94 -30.08 -6.19 9.61
N ASN A 95 -29.67 -5.01 9.15
CA ASN A 95 -28.66 -4.84 8.12
C ASN A 95 -27.31 -5.14 8.77
N LYS A 96 -26.95 -6.43 8.81
CA LYS A 96 -25.64 -6.89 9.24
C LYS A 96 -24.61 -6.07 8.48
N VAL A 97 -23.84 -5.27 9.20
CA VAL A 97 -22.84 -4.43 8.58
C VAL A 97 -21.84 -5.32 7.86
N LYS A 98 -21.73 -5.15 6.54
CA LYS A 98 -20.90 -6.02 5.70
C LYS A 98 -19.47 -5.50 5.71
N CYS A 99 -18.54 -6.30 6.25
CA CYS A 99 -17.11 -6.02 6.13
C CYS A 99 -16.63 -6.17 4.68
N PRO A 100 -15.57 -5.44 4.29
CA PRO A 100 -14.91 -5.63 3.00
C PRO A 100 -14.48 -7.08 2.77
N LYS A 101 -14.84 -7.63 1.59
CA LYS A 101 -14.36 -8.94 1.15
C LYS A 101 -12.91 -8.86 0.68
N LYS A 102 -12.10 -9.88 0.94
CA LYS A 102 -10.71 -9.96 0.45
C LYS A 102 -10.61 -9.81 -1.07
N GLU A 103 -11.50 -10.47 -1.81
CA GLU A 103 -11.58 -10.42 -3.28
C GLU A 103 -11.76 -8.98 -3.80
N TYR A 104 -12.56 -8.17 -3.10
CA TYR A 104 -12.75 -6.76 -3.46
C TYR A 104 -11.44 -5.99 -3.34
N ILE A 105 -10.71 -6.19 -2.24
CA ILE A 105 -9.42 -5.53 -1.99
C ILE A 105 -8.39 -5.95 -3.03
N ARG A 106 -8.22 -7.26 -3.26
CA ARG A 106 -7.33 -7.82 -4.30
C ARG A 106 -7.57 -7.16 -5.65
N THR A 107 -8.83 -7.21 -6.10
CA THR A 107 -9.22 -6.68 -7.41
C THR A 107 -8.97 -5.18 -7.48
N LYS A 108 -9.34 -4.43 -6.43
CA LYS A 108 -9.19 -2.98 -6.41
C LYS A 108 -7.72 -2.55 -6.45
N LEU A 109 -6.87 -3.21 -5.67
CA LEU A 109 -5.45 -2.86 -5.57
C LEU A 109 -4.66 -3.30 -6.80
N ILE A 110 -4.84 -4.53 -7.30
CA ILE A 110 -4.11 -4.98 -8.49
C ILE A 110 -4.53 -4.16 -9.72
N ARG A 111 -5.82 -3.86 -9.88
CA ARG A 111 -6.28 -2.96 -10.95
C ARG A 111 -5.71 -1.55 -10.80
N GLY A 112 -5.66 -1.04 -9.57
CA GLY A 112 -5.07 0.24 -9.24
C GLY A 112 -3.58 0.30 -9.58
N HIS A 113 -2.82 -0.72 -9.18
CA HIS A 113 -1.38 -0.83 -9.43
C HIS A 113 -1.08 -0.89 -10.93
N LYS A 114 -1.75 -1.78 -11.68
CA LYS A 114 -1.62 -1.82 -13.15
C LYS A 114 -1.97 -0.47 -13.80
N ARG A 115 -2.98 0.24 -13.29
CA ARG A 115 -3.35 1.57 -13.77
C ARG A 115 -2.24 2.60 -13.49
N ALA A 116 -1.69 2.59 -12.28
CA ALA A 116 -0.61 3.47 -11.88
C ALA A 116 0.64 3.25 -12.75
N GLN A 117 1.02 1.99 -13.02
CA GLN A 117 2.12 1.64 -13.92
C GLN A 117 1.94 2.24 -15.32
N ARG A 118 0.74 2.10 -15.91
CA ARG A 118 0.43 2.72 -17.22
C ARG A 118 0.53 4.25 -17.19
N GLN A 119 0.08 4.89 -16.10
CA GLN A 119 0.19 6.34 -15.93
C GLN A 119 1.65 6.79 -15.85
N CYS A 120 2.55 6.02 -15.22
CA CYS A 120 3.99 6.29 -15.25
C CYS A 120 4.53 6.34 -16.68
N PHE A 121 4.18 5.36 -17.53
CA PHE A 121 4.64 5.33 -18.93
C PHE A 121 4.06 6.45 -19.78
N GLN A 122 2.82 6.86 -19.50
CA GLN A 122 2.16 7.98 -20.18
C GLN A 122 2.60 9.35 -19.64
N LYS A 123 3.49 9.38 -18.63
CA LYS A 123 3.89 10.60 -17.91
C LYS A 123 2.69 11.36 -17.33
N LEU A 124 1.62 10.64 -16.98
CA LEU A 124 0.41 11.19 -16.38
C LEU A 124 0.47 11.06 -14.86
N LYS A 125 0.08 12.12 -14.17
CA LYS A 125 -0.09 12.10 -12.71
C LYS A 125 -1.49 11.58 -12.35
N PRO A 126 -1.63 10.75 -11.31
CA PRO A 126 -2.93 10.30 -10.81
C PRO A 126 -3.78 11.44 -10.23
N ASP A 127 -4.82 11.84 -10.95
CA ASP A 127 -5.82 12.83 -10.54
C ASP A 127 -7.05 12.19 -9.86
N LYS A 128 -7.27 10.90 -10.09
CA LYS A 128 -8.47 10.14 -9.71
C LYS A 128 -8.11 8.80 -9.08
N THR A 129 -9.13 8.10 -8.59
CA THR A 129 -9.07 6.72 -8.07
C THR A 129 -8.34 6.59 -6.72
N ILE A 130 -7.98 5.35 -6.35
CA ILE A 130 -7.44 5.03 -5.02
C ILE A 130 -6.04 5.61 -4.78
N HIS A 131 -5.27 5.84 -5.84
CA HIS A 131 -3.90 6.35 -5.79
C HIS A 131 -3.77 7.80 -6.30
N ARG A 132 -4.87 8.59 -6.23
CA ARG A 132 -4.83 10.04 -6.49
C ARG A 132 -3.72 10.73 -5.68
N ILE A 133 -3.08 11.74 -6.24
CA ILE A 133 -2.03 12.51 -5.55
C ILE A 133 -2.50 13.94 -5.36
N ASP A 134 -2.40 14.45 -4.14
CA ASP A 134 -2.51 15.88 -3.84
C ASP A 134 -1.17 16.57 -4.12
N GLU A 135 -1.20 17.61 -4.94
CA GLU A 135 -0.01 18.36 -5.36
C GLU A 135 0.58 19.19 -4.24
N ASN A 136 -0.22 19.50 -3.23
CA ASN A 136 0.26 20.23 -2.06
C ASN A 136 0.90 19.29 -1.03
N ASN A 137 0.77 17.97 -1.20
CA ASN A 137 1.31 16.97 -0.30
C ASN A 137 2.65 16.43 -0.80
N LYS A 138 3.75 17.00 -0.28
CA LYS A 138 5.13 16.59 -0.61
C LYS A 138 5.39 15.09 -0.39
N HIS A 139 4.77 14.47 0.60
CA HIS A 139 4.96 13.04 0.88
C HIS A 139 4.29 12.15 -0.18
N GLN A 140 3.12 12.54 -0.68
CA GLN A 140 2.45 11.83 -1.78
C GLN A 140 3.24 11.98 -3.08
N ILE A 141 3.76 13.18 -3.36
CA ILE A 141 4.65 13.42 -4.51
C ILE A 141 5.89 12.54 -4.43
N LYS A 142 6.58 12.55 -3.28
CA LYS A 142 7.79 11.74 -3.09
C LYS A 142 7.51 10.25 -3.30
N SER A 143 6.49 9.71 -2.62
CA SER A 143 6.12 8.30 -2.74
C SER A 143 5.77 7.91 -4.18
N TRP A 144 5.15 8.83 -4.93
CA TRP A 144 4.85 8.61 -6.34
C TRP A 144 6.09 8.62 -7.22
N GLU A 145 7.03 9.54 -7.00
CA GLU A 145 8.28 9.55 -7.75
C GLU A 145 9.12 8.29 -7.44
N ASP A 146 9.18 7.84 -6.19
CA ASP A 146 9.84 6.58 -5.82
C ASP A 146 9.22 5.39 -6.57
N PHE A 147 7.89 5.28 -6.56
CA PHE A 147 7.14 4.27 -7.31
C PHE A 147 7.39 4.37 -8.83
N LYS A 148 7.30 5.58 -9.39
CA LYS A 148 7.45 5.83 -10.82
C LYS A 148 8.87 5.52 -11.29
N ASN A 149 9.89 5.91 -10.54
CA ASN A 149 11.29 5.62 -10.86
C ASN A 149 11.54 4.11 -10.88
N ASN A 150 11.00 3.37 -9.91
CA ASN A 150 11.05 1.91 -9.92
C ASN A 150 10.36 1.31 -11.17
N VAL A 151 9.16 1.78 -11.52
CA VAL A 151 8.43 1.31 -12.71
C VAL A 151 9.19 1.59 -14.01
N ILE A 152 9.81 2.77 -14.12
CA ILE A 152 10.58 3.17 -15.32
C ILE A 152 11.87 2.36 -15.43
N ALA A 153 12.56 2.10 -14.30
CA ALA A 153 13.78 1.29 -14.28
C ALA A 153 13.57 -0.14 -14.79
N PHE A 154 12.37 -0.70 -14.61
CA PHE A 154 12.01 -2.06 -15.05
C PHE A 154 10.92 -2.06 -16.13
N ALA A 155 10.95 -1.05 -17.01
CA ALA A 155 9.87 -0.79 -17.96
C ALA A 155 9.52 -2.00 -18.83
N ASP A 156 10.49 -2.79 -19.28
CA ASP A 156 10.24 -3.93 -20.19
C ASP A 156 9.43 -5.04 -19.50
N ILE A 157 9.83 -5.42 -18.29
CA ILE A 157 9.14 -6.40 -17.45
C ILE A 157 7.74 -5.89 -17.09
N VAL A 158 7.63 -4.63 -16.68
CA VAL A 158 6.36 -4.06 -16.23
C VAL A 158 5.40 -3.89 -17.42
N LYS A 159 5.87 -3.52 -18.61
CA LYS A 159 5.02 -3.43 -19.81
C LYS A 159 4.41 -4.78 -20.14
N GLU A 160 5.17 -5.86 -20.07
CA GLU A 160 4.66 -7.21 -20.29
C GLU A 160 3.59 -7.59 -19.27
N MET A 161 3.86 -7.41 -17.98
CA MET A 161 2.95 -7.80 -16.88
C MET A 161 1.71 -6.89 -16.73
N SER A 162 1.83 -5.63 -17.14
CA SER A 162 0.77 -4.63 -17.05
C SER A 162 -0.18 -4.63 -18.25
N LYS A 163 0.18 -5.36 -19.33
CA LYS A 163 -0.76 -5.65 -20.42
C LYS A 163 -2.03 -6.25 -19.83
N THR A 164 -3.15 -5.67 -20.23
CA THR A 164 -4.46 -6.28 -20.09
C THR A 164 -4.82 -6.81 -21.45
N GLU A 165 -4.20 -7.91 -21.89
CA GLU A 165 -4.57 -8.58 -23.15
C GLU A 165 -6.05 -9.01 -23.09
N ASN A 166 -6.54 -9.32 -21.88
CA ASN A 166 -7.95 -9.41 -21.55
C ASN A 166 -8.18 -8.69 -20.22
N GLY A 167 -8.70 -7.45 -20.26
CA GLY A 167 -9.09 -6.73 -19.05
C GLY A 167 -10.07 -7.54 -18.20
N PRO A 168 -10.15 -7.33 -16.87
CA PRO A 168 -11.08 -8.07 -16.04
C PRO A 168 -12.51 -7.89 -16.57
N LEU A 169 -13.16 -9.02 -16.87
CA LEU A 169 -14.50 -9.23 -17.46
C LEU A 169 -15.62 -8.64 -16.57
N THR A 170 -15.53 -7.34 -16.31
CA THR A 170 -16.31 -6.62 -15.30
C THR A 170 -17.36 -5.70 -15.91
N ASP A 171 -17.40 -5.61 -17.24
CA ASP A 171 -18.44 -4.85 -17.94
C ASP A 171 -19.53 -5.78 -18.47
N GLY A 172 -20.79 -5.42 -18.19
CA GLY A 172 -21.95 -6.32 -18.21
C GLY A 172 -22.35 -6.87 -19.58
N LYS A 173 -21.82 -6.31 -20.68
CA LYS A 173 -22.06 -6.79 -22.05
C LYS A 173 -21.15 -7.96 -22.43
N THR A 174 -19.87 -7.91 -22.07
CA THR A 174 -18.88 -8.94 -22.43
C THR A 174 -19.01 -10.20 -21.58
N LYS A 175 -19.42 -10.07 -20.31
CA LYS A 175 -19.67 -11.20 -19.41
C LYS A 175 -20.72 -12.17 -19.94
N ARG A 176 -21.82 -11.67 -20.55
CA ARG A 176 -22.90 -12.52 -21.08
C ARG A 176 -22.49 -13.27 -22.35
N ILE A 177 -21.60 -12.69 -23.16
CA ILE A 177 -21.15 -13.28 -24.41
C ILE A 177 -20.11 -14.38 -24.15
N LEU A 178 -19.21 -14.19 -23.17
CA LEU A 178 -18.13 -15.15 -22.90
C LEU A 178 -18.45 -16.18 -21.81
N ASP A 179 -19.40 -15.95 -20.88
CA ASP A 179 -19.92 -17.03 -20.02
C ASP A 179 -20.53 -18.18 -20.86
N ALA A 180 -20.94 -17.88 -22.11
CA ALA A 180 -21.38 -18.86 -23.09
C ALA A 180 -20.23 -19.55 -23.86
N ILE A 181 -19.03 -18.97 -23.92
CA ILE A 181 -17.92 -19.41 -24.79
C ILE A 181 -16.75 -20.01 -24.00
N ASN A 182 -16.43 -19.49 -22.81
CA ASN A 182 -15.25 -19.90 -22.03
C ASN A 182 -15.57 -20.07 -20.55
N LYS A 183 -16.14 -21.22 -20.18
CA LYS A 183 -16.41 -21.62 -18.79
C LYS A 183 -15.15 -21.78 -17.93
N ASN A 184 -13.97 -21.85 -18.56
CA ASN A 184 -12.69 -22.15 -17.89
C ASN A 184 -11.81 -20.91 -17.67
N ALA A 185 -12.23 -19.71 -18.10
CA ALA A 185 -11.46 -18.50 -17.83
C ALA A 185 -11.56 -18.14 -16.34
N PRO A 186 -10.44 -18.03 -15.60
CA PRO A 186 -10.48 -17.74 -14.17
C PRO A 186 -11.13 -16.38 -13.91
N LYS A 187 -12.05 -16.34 -12.93
CA LYS A 187 -12.62 -15.08 -12.43
C LYS A 187 -11.46 -14.25 -11.87
N THR A 188 -11.36 -13.01 -12.33
CA THR A 188 -10.20 -12.16 -12.08
C THR A 188 -9.90 -11.97 -10.59
N CYS A 189 -8.63 -12.14 -10.21
CA CYS A 189 -8.10 -11.97 -8.85
C CYS A 189 -8.47 -13.07 -7.82
N ASN A 190 -8.67 -14.31 -8.28
CA ASN A 190 -8.56 -15.51 -7.43
C ASN A 190 -7.13 -15.69 -6.90
N ASP A 191 -6.90 -16.64 -5.98
CA ASP A 191 -5.60 -16.84 -5.34
C ASP A 191 -4.49 -17.15 -6.35
N GLU A 192 -4.79 -17.97 -7.36
CA GLU A 192 -3.87 -18.32 -8.46
C GLU A 192 -3.44 -17.10 -9.27
N PHE A 193 -4.38 -16.23 -9.67
CA PHE A 193 -4.05 -14.98 -10.35
C PHE A 193 -3.16 -14.06 -9.50
N VAL A 194 -3.43 -13.97 -8.19
CA VAL A 194 -2.64 -13.12 -7.28
C VAL A 194 -1.22 -13.67 -7.14
N LYS A 195 -1.08 -15.01 -7.06
CA LYS A 195 0.21 -15.70 -7.07
C LYS A 195 1.00 -15.44 -8.35
N ASP A 196 0.38 -15.62 -9.51
CA ASP A 196 1.03 -15.33 -10.80
C ASP A 196 1.43 -13.86 -10.91
N TYR A 197 0.59 -12.94 -10.43
CA TYR A 197 0.87 -11.51 -10.43
C TYR A 197 2.11 -11.16 -9.59
N PHE A 198 2.27 -11.79 -8.43
CA PHE A 198 3.39 -11.56 -7.52
C PHE A 198 4.58 -12.50 -7.71
N LYS A 199 4.58 -13.35 -8.75
CA LYS A 199 5.66 -14.29 -9.05
C LYS A 199 7.02 -13.59 -9.22
N SER A 200 7.03 -12.42 -9.85
CA SER A 200 8.22 -11.60 -10.08
C SER A 200 8.56 -10.75 -8.85
N THR A 201 9.83 -10.78 -8.41
CA THR A 201 10.37 -9.89 -7.36
C THR A 201 10.12 -8.42 -7.66
N TYR A 202 10.24 -8.01 -8.93
CA TYR A 202 9.98 -6.65 -9.38
C TYR A 202 8.52 -6.24 -9.18
N MET A 203 7.57 -7.14 -9.46
CA MET A 203 6.16 -6.88 -9.25
C MET A 203 5.83 -6.71 -7.77
N ARG A 204 6.48 -7.49 -6.90
CA ARG A 204 6.36 -7.36 -5.44
C ARG A 204 6.84 -6.00 -4.98
N GLU A 205 8.05 -5.63 -5.37
CA GLU A 205 8.64 -4.36 -4.94
C GLU A 205 7.87 -3.15 -5.47
N SER A 206 7.49 -3.18 -6.75
CA SER A 206 6.64 -2.16 -7.34
C SER A 206 5.29 -2.05 -6.61
N PHE A 207 4.71 -3.18 -6.17
CA PHE A 207 3.46 -3.17 -5.40
C PHE A 207 3.65 -2.60 -3.99
N ARG A 208 4.75 -2.88 -3.30
CA ARG A 208 5.06 -2.27 -2.00
C ARG A 208 5.15 -0.75 -2.09
N LEU A 209 5.88 -0.26 -3.09
CA LEU A 209 5.96 1.17 -3.38
C LEU A 209 4.59 1.76 -3.72
N TYR A 210 3.76 1.01 -4.46
CA TYR A 210 2.39 1.42 -4.75
C TYR A 210 1.51 1.53 -3.49
N ILE A 211 1.66 0.63 -2.52
CA ILE A 211 0.97 0.74 -1.23
C ILE A 211 1.43 2.01 -0.48
N ASN A 212 2.72 2.36 -0.52
CA ASN A 212 3.19 3.62 0.05
C ASN A 212 2.51 4.83 -0.59
N VAL A 213 2.33 4.85 -1.92
CA VAL A 213 1.59 5.92 -2.60
C VAL A 213 0.15 6.06 -2.05
N ILE A 214 -0.54 4.94 -1.82
CA ILE A 214 -1.92 4.96 -1.31
C ILE A 214 -1.97 5.51 0.11
N PHE A 215 -1.00 5.21 0.97
CA PHE A 215 -1.03 5.55 2.39
C PHE A 215 -0.23 6.81 2.76
N ALA A 216 0.51 7.40 1.82
CA ALA A 216 1.40 8.54 2.03
C ALA A 216 0.73 9.74 2.74
N LYS A 217 0.98 9.84 4.05
CA LYS A 217 0.50 10.87 4.98
C LYS A 217 -1.01 11.15 4.88
N GLN A 218 -1.81 10.11 4.68
CA GLN A 218 -3.25 10.26 4.54
C GLN A 218 -3.96 10.17 5.87
N LYS A 219 -4.96 11.03 6.05
CA LYS A 219 -5.86 10.96 7.20
C LYS A 219 -6.84 9.80 7.01
N PRO A 220 -7.33 9.16 8.09
CA PRO A 220 -8.32 8.09 7.99
C PRO A 220 -9.53 8.40 7.12
N LYS A 221 -9.98 9.67 7.10
CA LYS A 221 -11.08 10.14 6.25
C LYS A 221 -10.79 9.95 4.76
N GLU A 222 -9.60 10.35 4.31
CA GLU A 222 -9.17 10.23 2.90
C GLU A 222 -9.04 8.77 2.49
N LEU A 223 -8.51 7.94 3.40
CA LEU A 223 -8.43 6.49 3.18
C LEU A 223 -9.83 5.86 3.07
N CYS A 224 -10.78 6.26 3.91
CA CYS A 224 -12.16 5.78 3.80
C CYS A 224 -12.77 6.11 2.44
N GLU A 225 -12.56 7.34 1.93
CA GLU A 225 -13.04 7.77 0.61
C GLU A 225 -12.41 6.95 -0.53
N ARG A 226 -11.08 6.78 -0.50
CA ARG A 226 -10.33 6.03 -1.53
C ARG A 226 -10.73 4.58 -1.58
N PHE A 227 -10.83 3.94 -0.42
CA PHE A 227 -11.14 2.53 -0.29
C PHE A 227 -12.64 2.22 -0.39
N GLY A 228 -13.53 3.17 -0.10
CA GLY A 228 -14.98 2.98 -0.15
C GLY A 228 -15.53 2.20 1.04
N PHE A 229 -14.80 2.16 2.16
CA PHE A 229 -15.23 1.58 3.43
C PHE A 229 -14.82 2.47 4.59
N ASN A 230 -15.54 2.40 5.69
CA ASN A 230 -15.33 3.16 6.90
C ASN A 230 -14.59 2.31 7.93
N CYS A 231 -13.65 2.89 8.67
CA CYS A 231 -13.05 2.28 9.87
C CYS A 231 -13.87 2.53 11.14
N CYS A 232 -14.86 3.45 11.11
CA CYS A 232 -15.79 3.72 12.20
C CYS A 232 -17.05 4.46 11.68
N ASN A 233 -18.10 4.53 12.49
CA ASN A 233 -19.36 5.22 12.14
C ASN A 233 -19.39 6.72 12.50
N ARG A 234 -18.27 7.30 12.91
CA ARG A 234 -18.19 8.69 13.38
C ARG A 234 -17.68 9.62 12.28
N LYS A 235 -18.09 10.88 12.34
CA LYS A 235 -17.59 11.95 11.45
C LYS A 235 -16.12 12.32 11.76
N ASN A 236 -15.74 12.25 13.04
CA ASN A 236 -14.39 12.52 13.51
C ASN A 236 -13.72 11.19 13.90
N HIS A 237 -12.51 10.97 13.39
CA HIS A 237 -11.74 9.75 13.63
C HIS A 237 -10.86 9.87 14.88
N PHE A 238 -10.70 8.77 15.62
CA PHE A 238 -9.82 8.68 16.80
C PHE A 238 -8.46 8.07 16.47
N ALA A 239 -7.56 8.06 17.46
CA ALA A 239 -6.26 7.36 17.39
C ALA A 239 -6.41 5.91 16.92
N ARG A 240 -7.36 5.15 17.50
CA ARG A 240 -7.68 3.78 17.08
C ARG A 240 -8.02 3.63 15.59
N CYS A 241 -8.57 4.65 14.94
CA CYS A 241 -8.80 4.60 13.50
C CYS A 241 -7.49 4.56 12.72
N LYS A 242 -6.45 5.27 13.19
CA LYS A 242 -5.11 5.24 12.61
C LYS A 242 -4.46 3.86 12.77
N GLU A 243 -4.53 3.28 13.97
CA GLU A 243 -4.04 1.92 14.24
C GLU A 243 -4.67 0.89 13.28
N VAL A 244 -5.99 0.93 13.10
CA VAL A 244 -6.70 0.02 12.19
C VAL A 244 -6.24 0.19 10.73
N TRP A 245 -5.94 1.42 10.29
CA TRP A 245 -5.39 1.68 8.97
C TRP A 245 -3.92 1.27 8.85
N ALA A 246 -3.11 1.46 9.89
CA ALA A 246 -1.72 1.02 9.95
C ALA A 246 -1.63 -0.52 9.88
N MET A 247 -2.50 -1.23 10.59
CA MET A 247 -2.62 -2.69 10.47
C MET A 247 -2.94 -3.10 9.03
N LEU A 248 -3.89 -2.43 8.36
CA LEU A 248 -4.22 -2.75 6.97
C LEU A 248 -3.05 -2.44 6.03
N TYR A 249 -2.34 -1.34 6.24
CA TYR A 249 -1.14 -0.97 5.49
C TYR A 249 -0.09 -2.08 5.56
N GLU A 250 0.24 -2.55 6.76
CA GLU A 250 1.22 -3.63 6.97
C GLU A 250 0.78 -4.93 6.31
N GLN A 251 -0.48 -5.31 6.49
CA GLN A 251 -1.02 -6.52 5.86
C GLN A 251 -0.99 -6.43 4.34
N LEU A 252 -1.14 -5.25 3.75
CA LEU A 252 -1.12 -5.07 2.30
C LEU A 252 0.29 -5.00 1.72
N ARG A 253 1.22 -4.38 2.45
CA ARG A 253 2.60 -4.21 2.00
C ARG A 253 3.42 -5.50 2.14
N ASN A 254 3.12 -6.31 3.16
CA ASN A 254 3.91 -7.49 3.49
C ASN A 254 3.08 -8.78 3.32
N GLU A 255 2.18 -9.09 4.26
CA GLU A 255 1.45 -10.38 4.31
C GLU A 255 0.72 -10.72 3.01
N PHE A 256 0.11 -9.71 2.37
CA PHE A 256 -0.66 -9.88 1.14
C PHE A 256 0.20 -10.36 -0.02
N ILE A 257 1.47 -9.96 -0.05
CA ILE A 257 2.42 -10.39 -1.07
C ILE A 257 2.95 -11.77 -0.69
N ASP A 258 3.48 -11.91 0.53
CA ASP A 258 4.27 -13.08 0.95
C ASP A 258 3.45 -14.38 0.91
N ILE A 259 2.17 -14.33 1.29
CA ILE A 259 1.29 -15.52 1.27
C ILE A 259 1.06 -16.12 -0.12
N HIS A 260 1.28 -15.34 -1.18
CA HIS A 260 1.11 -15.82 -2.55
C HIS A 260 2.45 -16.16 -3.21
N VAL A 261 3.56 -16.04 -2.49
CA VAL A 261 4.92 -16.28 -2.99
C VAL A 261 5.54 -17.46 -2.24
N ASP A 262 5.18 -17.62 -0.96
CA ASP A 262 5.58 -18.74 -0.11
C ASP A 262 4.75 -19.99 -0.43
N GLU A 263 5.12 -20.66 -1.53
CA GLU A 263 5.01 -22.11 -1.59
C GLU A 263 6.30 -22.72 -1.02
N ILE A 264 6.13 -23.45 0.08
CA ILE A 264 7.04 -24.51 0.52
C ILE A 264 6.93 -25.65 -0.48
#